data_AF-A0A484C5C6-F1
#
_entry.id   AF-A0A484C5C6-F1
#
_cell.length_a   1.000
_cell.length_b   1.000
_cell.length_c   1.000
_cell.angle_alpha   90.00
_cell.angle_beta   90.00
_cell.angle_gamma   90.00
#
_symmetry.space_group_name_H-M   'P 1'
#
loop_
_entity.id
_entity.type
_entity.pdbx_description
1 polymer ?
#
loop_
_entity_poly.entity_id
_entity_poly.type
_entity_poly.pdbx_seq_one_letter_code
_entity_poly.pdbx_strand_id
1 'polypeptide(L)'
;MIPGESFGSIENRMQSVAKLLNADPDSVVLCLLAADDGDDADDVALQIHFTLLQSFCCDSGITILRVSGIQCLKQLLGAVNASRNQEELRDLHCMLVTNPQAEHCRLQEVGTYCRESQRLDQWVPELVLQER
;
A
#
# COMPACT_ATOMS: atom_id res chain seq x y z
N MET A 1 10.78 17.82 32.41
CA MET A 1 9.40 17.43 32.08
C MET A 1 9.43 16.96 30.64
N ILE A 2 8.96 15.73 30.46
CA ILE A 2 9.03 14.80 29.31
C ILE A 2 8.60 15.49 27.98
N PRO A 3 8.98 15.02 26.79
CA PRO A 3 10.30 14.85 26.16
C PRO A 3 10.22 15.39 24.71
N GLY A 4 11.14 15.00 23.81
CA GLY A 4 11.14 15.42 22.40
C GLY A 4 9.77 15.35 21.72
N GLU A 5 9.39 16.47 21.10
CA GLU A 5 8.45 16.52 20.00
C GLU A 5 9.08 15.74 18.83
N SER A 6 9.01 14.41 18.91
CA SER A 6 8.94 13.59 17.72
C SER A 6 7.73 14.09 16.97
N PHE A 7 7.95 14.89 15.92
CA PHE A 7 7.03 14.98 14.79
C PHE A 7 6.56 13.56 14.55
N GLY A 8 5.31 13.31 14.95
CA GLY A 8 4.71 11.99 15.03
C GLY A 8 5.05 11.28 13.75
N SER A 9 5.96 10.32 13.89
CA SER A 9 6.56 9.57 12.84
C SER A 9 5.53 9.28 11.75
N ILE A 10 5.73 9.84 10.56
CA ILE A 10 5.40 9.07 9.36
C ILE A 10 6.46 7.96 9.28
N GLU A 11 6.55 7.13 10.33
CA GLU A 11 7.22 5.83 10.28
C GLU A 11 6.25 5.00 9.46
N ASN A 12 6.32 5.17 8.15
CA ASN A 12 5.83 4.22 7.17
C ASN A 12 6.60 2.92 7.40
N ARG A 13 6.34 2.22 8.51
CA ARG A 13 6.92 0.90 8.74
C ARG A 13 6.28 -0.01 7.72
N MET A 14 7.02 -0.25 6.64
CA MET A 14 6.73 -1.27 5.66
C MET A 14 6.92 -2.60 6.38
N GLN A 15 5.85 -3.10 6.98
CA GLN A 15 5.82 -4.45 7.54
C GLN A 15 5.24 -5.36 6.47
N SER A 16 5.74 -6.60 6.40
CA SER A 16 5.11 -7.61 5.55
C SER A 16 3.63 -7.65 5.85
N VAL A 17 2.82 -7.65 4.80
CA VAL A 17 1.38 -7.54 4.91
C VAL A 17 0.78 -8.58 5.84
N ALA A 18 1.28 -9.81 5.75
CA ALA A 18 0.90 -10.91 6.63
C ALA A 18 1.19 -10.64 8.12
N LYS A 19 2.29 -9.95 8.46
CA LYS A 19 2.66 -9.69 9.86
C LYS A 19 1.77 -8.63 10.48
N LEU A 20 1.46 -7.58 9.73
CA LEU A 20 0.67 -6.46 10.23
C LEU A 20 -0.81 -6.81 10.30
N LEU A 21 -1.35 -7.47 9.27
CA LEU A 21 -2.73 -7.96 9.26
C LEU A 21 -2.98 -9.00 10.36
N ASN A 22 -1.98 -9.81 10.71
CA ASN A 22 -2.08 -10.78 11.78
C ASN A 22 -1.90 -10.17 13.19
N ALA A 23 -1.29 -8.98 13.28
CA ALA A 23 -1.05 -8.32 14.57
C ALA A 23 -2.15 -7.33 14.93
N ASP A 24 -2.56 -6.47 13.98
CA ASP A 24 -3.57 -5.43 14.18
C ASP A 24 -4.18 -5.02 12.81
N PRO A 25 -5.24 -5.71 12.36
CA PRO A 25 -5.89 -5.38 11.08
C PRO A 25 -6.66 -4.04 11.13
N ASP A 26 -7.13 -3.62 12.30
CA ASP A 26 -7.88 -2.36 12.52
C ASP A 26 -7.02 -1.11 12.34
N SER A 27 -5.71 -1.19 12.59
CA SER A 27 -4.78 -0.08 12.36
C SER A 27 -4.53 0.18 10.87
N VAL A 28 -4.81 -0.79 10.00
CA VAL A 28 -4.58 -0.68 8.55
C VAL A 28 -5.76 0.01 7.88
N VAL A 29 -5.49 1.11 7.17
CA VAL A 29 -6.53 1.85 6.43
C VAL A 29 -6.46 1.68 4.92
N LEU A 30 -5.28 1.31 4.38
CA LEU A 30 -5.07 1.11 2.95
C LEU A 30 -4.05 0.00 2.70
N CYS A 31 -4.39 -0.89 1.76
CA CYS A 31 -3.51 -1.90 1.21
C CYS A 31 -3.21 -1.59 -0.25
N LEU A 32 -1.93 -1.50 -0.60
CA LEU A 32 -1.45 -1.25 -1.95
C LEU A 32 -0.83 -2.53 -2.49
N LEU A 33 -1.31 -3.01 -3.64
CA LEU A 33 -0.74 -4.12 -4.40
C LEU A 33 0.00 -3.55 -5.59
N ALA A 34 1.33 -3.63 -5.61
CA ALA A 34 2.13 -3.15 -6.72
C ALA A 34 2.49 -4.32 -7.65
N ALA A 35 2.02 -4.25 -8.90
CA ALA A 35 2.22 -5.29 -9.90
C ALA A 35 2.34 -4.64 -11.28
N ASP A 36 3.35 -5.01 -12.05
CA ASP A 36 3.50 -4.59 -13.44
C ASP A 36 3.11 -5.72 -14.41
N ASP A 37 2.89 -5.42 -15.68
CA ASP A 37 2.44 -6.40 -16.69
C ASP A 37 3.60 -7.29 -17.22
N GLY A 38 4.80 -7.12 -16.65
CA GLY A 38 5.99 -7.90 -16.97
C GLY A 38 6.08 -9.22 -16.19
N ASP A 39 7.25 -9.46 -15.58
CA ASP A 39 7.57 -10.71 -14.87
C ASP A 39 6.57 -11.02 -13.72
N ASP A 40 6.03 -9.98 -13.07
CA ASP A 40 5.06 -10.09 -11.98
C ASP A 40 3.72 -10.72 -12.38
N ALA A 41 3.33 -10.58 -13.65
CA ALA A 41 2.07 -11.15 -14.16
C ALA A 41 2.17 -12.67 -14.35
N ASP A 42 3.37 -13.19 -14.65
CA ASP A 42 3.63 -14.61 -14.86
C ASP A 42 3.97 -15.34 -13.54
N ASP A 43 4.32 -14.59 -12.48
CA ASP A 43 4.59 -15.17 -11.16
C ASP A 43 3.30 -15.62 -10.45
N VAL A 44 2.99 -16.90 -10.60
CA VAL A 44 1.84 -17.56 -9.96
C VAL A 44 1.87 -17.42 -8.43
N ALA A 45 3.04 -17.46 -7.79
CA ALA A 45 3.12 -17.33 -6.34
C ALA A 45 2.71 -15.92 -5.91
N LEU A 46 3.13 -14.92 -6.67
CA LEU A 46 2.73 -13.53 -6.46
C LEU A 46 1.24 -13.31 -6.68
N GLN A 47 0.67 -13.87 -7.76
CA GLN A 47 -0.77 -13.80 -8.04
C GLN A 47 -1.61 -14.45 -6.94
N ILE A 48 -1.16 -15.59 -6.41
CA ILE A 48 -1.79 -16.24 -5.25
C ILE A 48 -1.70 -15.32 -4.03
N HIS A 49 -0.54 -14.70 -3.79
CA HIS A 49 -0.36 -13.79 -2.67
C HIS A 49 -1.32 -12.59 -2.74
N PHE A 50 -1.46 -11.97 -3.91
CA PHE A 50 -2.40 -10.89 -4.13
C PHE A 50 -3.85 -11.32 -3.94
N THR A 51 -4.22 -12.49 -4.47
CA THR A 51 -5.58 -13.02 -4.32
C THR A 51 -5.94 -13.23 -2.84
N LEU A 52 -5.02 -13.81 -2.07
CA LEU A 52 -5.21 -13.99 -0.62
C LEU A 52 -5.39 -12.65 0.10
N LEU A 53 -4.56 -11.66 -0.26
CA LEU A 53 -4.62 -10.34 0.34
C LEU A 53 -5.91 -9.59 -0.03
N GLN A 54 -6.36 -9.74 -1.28
CA GLN A 54 -7.63 -9.19 -1.74
C GLN A 54 -8.79 -9.76 -0.95
N SER A 55 -8.84 -11.09 -0.80
CA SER A 55 -9.87 -11.74 0.01
C SER A 55 -9.85 -11.24 1.45
N PHE A 56 -8.67 -11.14 2.05
CA PHE A 56 -8.52 -10.69 3.44
C PHE A 56 -8.96 -9.23 3.63
N CYS A 57 -8.49 -8.32 2.77
CA CYS A 57 -8.81 -6.90 2.87
C CYS A 57 -10.29 -6.64 2.61
N CYS A 58 -10.90 -7.35 1.66
CA CYS A 58 -12.34 -7.24 1.41
C CYS A 58 -13.17 -7.71 2.61
N ASP A 59 -12.80 -8.84 3.23
CA ASP A 59 -13.49 -9.36 4.42
C ASP A 59 -13.32 -8.41 5.64
N SER A 60 -12.12 -7.85 5.79
CA SER A 60 -11.79 -6.93 6.88
C SER A 60 -12.27 -5.49 6.66
N GLY A 61 -12.84 -5.15 5.50
CA GLY A 61 -13.26 -3.79 5.15
C GLY A 61 -12.09 -2.80 4.94
N ILE A 62 -10.88 -3.31 4.73
CA ILE A 62 -9.68 -2.52 4.45
C ILE A 62 -9.73 -2.06 3.00
N THR A 63 -9.47 -0.78 2.75
CA THR A 63 -9.41 -0.26 1.38
C THR A 63 -8.22 -0.90 0.66
N ILE A 64 -8.45 -1.49 -0.51
CA ILE A 64 -7.41 -2.09 -1.34
C ILE A 64 -7.32 -1.40 -2.69
N LEU A 65 -6.10 -1.25 -3.21
CA LEU A 65 -5.82 -0.61 -4.49
C LEU A 65 -4.66 -1.34 -5.18
N ARG A 66 -4.79 -1.62 -6.48
CA ARG A 66 -3.70 -2.09 -7.33
C ARG A 66 -2.96 -0.90 -7.93
N VAL A 67 -1.64 -0.98 -8.00
CA VAL A 67 -0.78 0.05 -8.56
C VAL A 67 0.13 -0.56 -9.61
N SER A 68 0.16 0.04 -10.79
CA SER A 68 1.07 -0.30 -11.88
C SER A 68 2.09 0.81 -12.09
N GLY A 69 3.24 0.50 -12.71
CA GLY A 69 4.38 1.43 -12.72
C GLY A 69 5.21 1.35 -11.45
N ILE A 70 5.57 0.12 -11.04
CA ILE A 70 6.38 -0.17 -9.85
C ILE A 70 7.67 0.66 -9.84
N GLN A 71 8.30 0.87 -11.01
CA GLN A 71 9.51 1.67 -11.16
C GLN A 71 9.30 3.12 -10.69
N CYS A 72 8.15 3.73 -11.03
CA CYS A 72 7.78 5.07 -10.61
C CYS A 72 7.50 5.12 -9.10
N LEU A 73 6.79 4.11 -8.57
CA LEU A 73 6.56 3.96 -7.13
C LEU A 73 7.87 3.87 -6.33
N LYS A 74 8.83 3.06 -6.80
CA LYS A 74 10.16 2.92 -6.21
C LYS A 74 10.91 4.24 -6.18
N GLN A 75 10.84 5.04 -7.26
CA GLN A 75 11.45 6.37 -7.30
C GLN A 75 10.80 7.35 -6.34
N LEU A 76 9.45 7.36 -6.27
CA LEU A 76 8.69 8.23 -5.38
C LEU A 76 9.06 7.95 -3.91
N LEU A 77 9.15 6.67 -3.55
CA LEU A 77 9.55 6.25 -2.20
C LEU A 77 11.03 6.50 -1.94
N GLY A 78 11.92 6.20 -2.89
CA GLY A 78 13.35 6.52 -2.75
C GLY A 78 13.61 8.01 -2.46
N ALA A 79 12.84 8.91 -3.08
CA ALA A 79 12.91 10.34 -2.84
C ALA A 79 12.36 10.77 -1.45
N VAL A 80 11.34 10.08 -0.93
CA VAL A 80 10.72 10.38 0.37
C VAL A 80 11.53 9.80 1.54
N ASN A 81 12.25 8.70 1.32
CA ASN A 81 12.97 8.00 2.38
C ASN A 81 14.41 7.66 1.96
N ALA A 82 15.28 8.67 2.03
CA ALA A 82 16.72 8.61 1.74
C ALA A 82 17.54 7.66 2.63
N SER A 83 16.91 7.00 3.62
CA SER A 83 17.57 6.10 4.58
C SER A 83 17.26 4.62 4.35
N ARG A 84 16.50 4.24 3.32
CA ARG A 84 16.23 2.82 3.04
C ARG A 84 17.27 2.24 2.11
N ASN A 85 17.69 1.00 2.38
CA ASN A 85 18.51 0.24 1.48
C ASN A 85 17.73 -0.01 0.18
N GLN A 86 18.35 0.27 -0.98
CA GLN A 86 17.77 -0.01 -2.30
C GLN A 86 17.32 -1.47 -2.47
N GLU A 87 17.86 -2.39 -1.67
CA GLU A 87 17.50 -3.81 -1.68
C GLU A 87 16.12 -4.08 -1.09
N GLU A 88 15.67 -3.36 -0.06
CA GLU A 88 14.31 -3.49 0.47
C GLU A 88 13.26 -2.87 -0.45
N LEU A 89 13.68 -1.98 -1.35
CA LEU A 89 12.84 -1.43 -2.40
C LEU A 89 12.72 -2.36 -3.61
N ARG A 90 13.44 -3.50 -3.68
CA ARG A 90 13.32 -4.42 -4.82
C ARG A 90 12.01 -5.24 -4.75
N ASP A 91 11.68 -5.75 -3.58
CA ASP A 91 10.50 -6.59 -3.29
C ASP A 91 9.29 -5.76 -2.86
N LEU A 92 8.92 -4.80 -3.69
CA LEU A 92 7.95 -3.78 -3.36
C LEU A 92 6.53 -4.11 -3.85
N HIS A 93 6.14 -5.38 -3.77
CA HIS A 93 4.87 -5.84 -4.36
C HIS A 93 3.64 -5.53 -3.51
N CYS A 94 3.83 -5.20 -2.23
CA CYS A 94 2.73 -4.90 -1.33
C CYS A 94 3.13 -3.88 -0.27
N MET A 95 2.21 -2.98 0.06
CA MET A 95 2.38 -2.01 1.14
C MET A 95 1.11 -1.89 1.96
N LEU A 96 1.28 -1.63 3.25
CA LEU A 96 0.18 -1.25 4.12
C LEU A 96 0.42 0.13 4.66
N VAL A 97 -0.64 0.91 4.69
CA VAL A 97 -0.68 2.20 5.36
C VAL A 97 -1.47 2.02 6.65
N THR A 98 -0.80 2.24 7.78
CA THR A 98 -1.41 2.23 9.11
C THR A 98 -1.70 3.64 9.60
N ASN A 99 -2.75 3.76 10.40
CA ASN A 99 -3.23 5.02 10.94
C ASN A 99 -2.55 5.35 12.28
N PRO A 100 -1.93 6.53 12.41
CA PRO A 100 -2.03 7.26 13.68
C PRO A 100 -2.87 8.54 13.56
N GLN A 101 -2.95 9.17 12.39
CA GLN A 101 -3.81 10.33 12.07
C GLN A 101 -4.21 10.28 10.57
N ALA A 102 -5.28 9.57 10.22
CA ALA A 102 -5.74 9.35 8.83
C ALA A 102 -6.37 10.60 8.16
N GLU A 103 -5.86 11.79 8.47
CA GLU A 103 -6.31 13.09 7.94
C GLU A 103 -5.34 13.66 6.89
N HIS A 104 -4.57 12.81 6.21
CA HIS A 104 -3.88 13.26 5.00
C HIS A 104 -4.92 13.39 3.88
N CYS A 105 -5.18 14.61 3.40
CA CYS A 105 -6.17 14.88 2.34
C CYS A 105 -6.01 13.95 1.12
N ARG A 106 -4.78 13.58 0.78
CA ARG A 106 -4.47 12.65 -0.32
C ARG A 106 -4.93 11.22 -0.07
N LEU A 107 -4.85 10.72 1.18
CA LEU A 107 -5.38 9.40 1.54
C LEU A 107 -6.91 9.41 1.49
N GLN A 108 -7.54 10.53 1.85
CA GLN A 108 -8.99 10.69 1.71
C GLN A 108 -9.44 10.70 0.25
N GLU A 109 -8.68 11.31 -0.66
CA GLU A 109 -8.92 11.25 -2.10
C GLU A 109 -8.82 9.80 -2.62
N VAL A 110 -7.77 9.07 -2.24
CA VAL A 110 -7.61 7.65 -2.61
C VAL A 110 -8.77 6.80 -2.06
N GLY A 111 -9.14 6.99 -0.79
CA GLY A 111 -10.29 6.28 -0.20
C GLY A 111 -11.61 6.62 -0.88
N THR A 112 -11.78 7.86 -1.35
CA THR A 112 -12.96 8.27 -2.13
C THR A 112 -12.96 7.61 -3.50
N TYR A 113 -11.83 7.64 -4.21
CA TYR A 113 -11.66 6.94 -5.48
C TYR A 113 -12.00 5.45 -5.35
N CYS A 114 -11.48 4.77 -4.33
CA CYS A 114 -11.79 3.36 -4.11
C CYS A 114 -13.27 3.10 -3.84
N ARG A 115 -13.95 3.96 -3.05
CA ARG A 115 -15.40 3.85 -2.83
C ARG A 115 -16.22 4.07 -4.10
N GLU A 116 -15.85 5.03 -4.93
CA GLU A 116 -16.54 5.26 -6.20
C GLU A 116 -16.31 4.08 -7.17
N SER A 117 -15.10 3.53 -7.23
CA SER A 117 -14.81 2.32 -8.00
C SER A 117 -15.63 1.10 -7.54
N GLN A 118 -15.80 0.91 -6.23
CA GLN A 118 -16.66 -0.15 -5.70
C GLN A 118 -18.12 -0.01 -6.15
N ARG A 119 -18.64 1.21 -6.32
CA ARG A 119 -19.99 1.44 -6.87
C ARG A 119 -20.12 1.07 -8.34
N LEU A 120 -18.98 0.96 -9.04
CA LEU A 120 -18.88 0.54 -10.44
C LEU A 120 -18.51 -0.95 -10.56
N ASP A 121 -18.74 -1.75 -9.51
CA ASP A 121 -18.36 -3.17 -9.41
C ASP A 121 -16.85 -3.43 -9.55
N GLN A 122 -16.02 -2.40 -9.38
CA GLN A 122 -14.56 -2.51 -9.39
C GLN A 122 -14.02 -2.56 -7.96
N TRP A 123 -14.03 -3.77 -7.38
CA TRP A 123 -13.64 -4.05 -5.99
C TRP A 123 -12.18 -3.73 -5.67
N VAL A 124 -11.30 -3.94 -6.65
CA VAL A 124 -9.88 -3.60 -6.57
C VAL A 124 -9.56 -2.65 -7.72
N PRO A 125 -9.68 -1.33 -7.49
CA PRO A 125 -9.32 -0.37 -8.52
C PRO A 125 -7.83 -0.41 -8.82
N GLU A 126 -7.47 -0.02 -10.04
CA GLU A 126 -6.10 0.05 -10.50
C GLU A 126 -5.69 1.50 -10.76
N LEU A 127 -4.55 1.89 -10.18
CA LEU A 127 -3.92 3.19 -10.39
C LEU A 127 -2.61 3.01 -11.15
N VAL A 128 -2.53 3.56 -12.35
CA VAL A 128 -1.30 3.54 -13.15
C VAL A 128 -0.46 4.77 -12.83
N LEU A 129 0.73 4.56 -12.27
CA LEU A 129 1.68 5.65 -12.03
C LEU A 129 2.46 5.95 -13.32
N GLN A 130 2.31 7.17 -13.81
CA GLN A 130 3.09 7.68 -14.94
C GLN A 130 4.28 8.49 -14.43
N GLU A 131 5.43 8.35 -15.10
CA GLU A 131 6.58 9.22 -14.86
C GLU A 131 6.25 10.66 -15.29
N ARG A 132 6.73 11.64 -14.51
CA ARG A 132 6.48 13.07 -14.71
C ARG A 132 7.41 13.70 -15.74
#